data_AF-A0A430G1R3-F1
#
_entry.id   AF-A0A430G1R3-F1
#
_cell.length_a   1.000
_cell.length_b   1.000
_cell.length_c   1.000
_cell.angle_alpha   90.00
_cell.angle_beta   90.00
_cell.angle_gamma   90.00
#
_symmetry.space_group_name_H-M   'P 1'
#
loop_
_entity.id
_entity.type
_entity.pdbx_description
1 polymer ?
#
loop_
_entity_poly.entity_id
_entity_poly.type
_entity_poly.pdbx_seq_one_letter_code
_entity_poly.pdbx_strand_id
1 'polypeptide(L)'
;MADRSHHRLSAAHLDDLAIVILTTPPGSDPTATHPELDEDTRARLRTRLKLISRHDWPANMREDPLIRRGYTLRQCFRLMTALLLLDAHVPPSIAIPIARSNELLFLRAIVSRLTSEKPSGASDALVVVLLGHLWEWVDVTAATAADPLRVRPIARGDLSTLWASDHDFGPAGQRLVLDIGGAGRTMWRWLQARGVMPEDALTDLLAEIERVSAEPDYQPVRQRTKRR
;
A
#
# COMPACT_ATOMS: atom_id res chain seq x y z
N MET A 1 2.15 24.58 22.26
CA MET A 1 1.22 23.77 21.45
C MET A 1 1.51 22.32 21.76
N ALA A 2 0.59 21.64 22.45
CA ALA A 2 0.79 20.24 22.81
C ALA A 2 0.96 19.41 21.54
N ASP A 3 2.08 18.70 21.46
CA ASP A 3 2.39 17.71 20.45
C ASP A 3 1.23 16.71 20.42
N ARG A 4 0.31 16.83 19.45
CA ARG A 4 -0.73 15.82 19.24
C ARG A 4 0.02 14.57 18.82
N SER A 5 0.36 13.73 19.79
CA SER A 5 0.95 12.44 19.54
C SER A 5 -0.07 11.65 18.74
N HIS A 6 0.11 11.61 17.42
CA HIS A 6 -0.65 10.71 16.55
C HIS A 6 -0.70 9.33 17.20
N HIS A 7 -1.89 8.73 17.24
CA HIS A 7 -2.06 7.40 17.80
C HIS A 7 -1.15 6.40 17.07
N ARG A 8 -0.40 5.61 17.84
CA ARG A 8 0.65 4.73 17.32
C ARG A 8 0.43 3.29 17.76
N LEU A 9 0.52 2.38 16.79
CA LEU A 9 0.56 0.94 17.00
C LEU A 9 1.96 0.56 17.52
N SER A 10 2.00 -0.16 18.65
CA SER A 10 3.25 -0.73 19.16
C SER A 10 3.91 -1.66 18.13
N ALA A 11 5.25 -1.61 18.05
CA ALA A 11 6.03 -2.50 17.20
C ALA A 11 5.79 -3.98 17.49
N ALA A 12 5.35 -4.33 18.71
CA ALA A 12 5.01 -5.69 19.12
C ALA A 12 3.87 -6.31 18.29
N HIS A 13 3.01 -5.48 17.67
CA HIS A 13 1.88 -5.94 16.87
C HIS A 13 2.17 -6.00 15.36
N LEU A 14 3.37 -5.63 14.92
CA LEU A 14 3.69 -5.61 13.48
C LEU A 14 3.71 -7.01 12.85
N ASP A 15 4.25 -7.99 13.56
CA ASP A 15 4.28 -9.38 13.07
C ASP A 15 2.84 -9.85 12.86
N ASP A 16 1.97 -9.71 13.87
CA ASP A 16 0.55 -10.09 13.76
C ASP A 16 -0.18 -9.34 12.63
N LEU A 17 0.02 -8.02 12.55
CA LEU A 17 -0.58 -7.19 11.51
C LEU A 17 -0.17 -7.68 10.11
N ALA A 18 1.10 -8.01 9.93
CA ALA A 18 1.62 -8.54 8.67
C ALA A 18 1.04 -9.93 8.35
N ILE A 19 0.83 -10.80 9.36
CA ILE A 19 0.14 -12.08 9.18
C ILE A 19 -1.30 -11.86 8.68
N VAL A 20 -2.03 -10.97 9.35
CA VAL A 20 -3.43 -10.67 9.01
C VAL A 20 -3.55 -10.23 7.57
N ILE A 21 -2.70 -9.29 7.14
CA ILE A 21 -2.72 -8.72 5.78
C ILE A 21 -2.45 -9.79 4.72
N LEU A 22 -1.51 -10.71 4.97
CA LEU A 22 -1.06 -11.67 3.96
C LEU A 22 -1.90 -12.95 3.91
N THR A 23 -2.53 -13.33 5.03
CA THR A 23 -3.27 -14.59 5.13
C THR A 23 -4.77 -14.42 5.05
N THR A 24 -5.28 -13.21 5.28
CA THR A 24 -6.72 -12.95 5.30
C THR A 24 -7.14 -12.39 3.95
N PRO A 25 -8.09 -13.04 3.24
CA PRO A 25 -8.63 -12.47 2.01
C PRO A 25 -9.18 -11.04 2.25
N PRO A 26 -8.99 -10.11 1.32
CA PRO A 26 -9.54 -8.75 1.42
C PRO A 26 -11.05 -8.78 1.68
N GLY A 27 -11.50 -8.06 2.72
CA GLY A 27 -12.93 -7.98 3.07
C GLY A 27 -13.49 -9.12 3.92
N SER A 28 -12.65 -10.07 4.36
CA SER A 28 -13.05 -11.14 5.29
C SER A 28 -13.46 -10.62 6.68
N ASP A 29 -14.11 -11.48 7.46
CA ASP A 29 -14.48 -11.19 8.85
C ASP A 29 -13.24 -10.98 9.73
N PRO A 30 -13.13 -9.87 10.49
CA PRO A 30 -12.02 -9.62 11.41
C PRO A 30 -11.91 -10.62 12.57
N THR A 31 -12.98 -11.36 12.90
CA THR A 31 -12.93 -12.41 13.93
C THR A 31 -12.52 -13.76 13.37
N ALA A 32 -12.24 -13.86 12.06
CA ALA A 32 -11.71 -15.08 11.48
C ALA A 32 -10.43 -15.47 12.22
N THR A 33 -10.40 -16.69 12.74
CA THR A 33 -9.22 -17.25 13.40
C THR A 33 -8.06 -17.24 12.42
N HIS A 34 -7.05 -16.42 12.70
CA HIS A 34 -5.86 -16.37 11.88
C HIS A 34 -5.13 -17.71 11.99
N PRO A 35 -4.68 -18.30 10.87
CA PRO A 35 -3.94 -19.54 10.92
C PRO A 35 -2.67 -19.32 11.75
N GLU A 36 -2.39 -20.23 12.68
CA GLU A 36 -1.07 -20.28 13.30
C GLU A 36 -0.06 -20.58 12.21
N LEU A 37 0.84 -19.62 11.98
CA LEU A 37 1.94 -19.82 11.04
C LEU A 37 2.99 -20.72 11.68
N ASP A 38 3.47 -21.68 10.91
CA ASP A 38 4.69 -22.40 11.25
C ASP A 38 5.89 -21.44 11.37
N GLU A 39 6.93 -21.89 12.06
CA GLU A 39 8.08 -21.03 12.35
C GLU A 39 8.83 -20.60 11.07
N ASP A 40 8.80 -21.43 10.03
CA ASP A 40 9.39 -21.11 8.72
C ASP A 40 8.66 -19.97 8.01
N THR A 41 7.32 -19.97 8.02
CA THR A 41 6.50 -18.91 7.43
C THR A 41 6.65 -17.62 8.23
N ARG A 42 6.71 -17.72 9.56
CA ARG A 42 7.02 -16.58 10.43
C ARG A 42 8.42 -16.02 10.16
N ALA A 43 9.42 -16.87 9.93
CA ALA A 43 10.77 -16.46 9.57
C ALA A 43 10.83 -15.76 8.21
N ARG A 44 10.08 -16.25 7.21
CA ARG A 44 9.91 -15.59 5.90
C ARG A 44 9.29 -14.20 6.05
N LEU A 45 8.23 -14.08 6.86
CA LEU A 45 7.57 -12.80 7.15
C LEU A 45 8.52 -11.79 7.79
N ARG A 46 9.23 -12.19 8.84
CA ARG A 46 10.26 -11.35 9.50
C ARG A 46 11.35 -10.93 8.53
N THR A 47 11.73 -11.81 7.59
CA THR A 47 12.69 -11.47 6.53
C THR A 47 12.14 -10.40 5.60
N ARG A 48 10.88 -10.48 5.17
CA ARG A 48 10.22 -9.44 4.36
C ARG A 48 10.15 -8.10 5.11
N LEU A 49 9.76 -8.12 6.39
CA LEU A 49 9.75 -6.91 7.24
C LEU A 49 11.15 -6.28 7.37
N LYS A 50 12.20 -7.11 7.55
CA LYS A 50 13.60 -6.64 7.57
C LYS A 50 14.04 -6.05 6.22
N LEU A 51 13.56 -6.58 5.10
CA LEU A 51 13.83 -6.01 3.78
C LEU A 51 13.21 -4.62 3.66
N ILE A 52 11.96 -4.44 4.09
CA ILE A 52 11.30 -3.13 4.11
C ILE A 52 12.10 -2.13 4.93
N SER A 53 12.53 -2.51 6.15
CA SER A 53 13.28 -1.60 7.02
C SER A 53 14.64 -1.19 6.45
N ARG A 54 15.29 -2.04 5.65
CA ARG A 54 16.59 -1.72 5.00
C ARG A 54 16.48 -0.62 3.94
N HIS A 55 15.28 -0.37 3.42
CA HIS A 55 15.02 0.66 2.43
C HIS A 55 14.39 1.91 3.06
N ASP A 56 14.59 2.12 4.37
CA ASP A 56 14.17 3.32 5.11
C ASP A 56 12.64 3.58 5.07
N TRP A 57 11.84 2.52 5.05
CA TRP A 57 10.36 2.55 5.06
C TRP A 57 9.82 1.77 6.28
N PRO A 58 8.64 2.07 6.88
CA PRO A 58 7.63 3.09 6.52
C PRO A 58 7.94 4.52 7.00
N ALA A 59 8.97 4.67 7.84
CA ALA A 59 9.71 5.91 8.11
C ALA A 59 11.04 5.50 8.74
N ASN A 60 12.08 6.31 8.58
CA ASN A 60 13.35 6.13 9.32
C ASN A 60 13.41 7.09 10.51
N MET A 61 14.30 6.85 11.49
CA MET A 61 14.40 7.71 12.69
C MET A 61 14.78 9.17 12.40
N ARG A 62 15.32 9.48 11.21
CA ARG A 62 15.60 10.86 10.80
C ARG A 62 14.32 11.56 10.33
N GLU A 63 13.47 10.84 9.60
CA GLU A 63 12.18 11.32 9.08
C GLU A 63 11.09 11.33 10.18
N ASP A 64 11.08 10.33 11.06
CA ASP A 64 10.16 10.22 12.20
C ASP A 64 10.92 9.75 13.46
N PRO A 65 11.41 10.69 14.29
CA PRO A 65 12.09 10.38 15.55
C PRO A 65 11.22 9.58 16.53
N LEU A 66 9.89 9.66 16.39
CA LEU A 66 8.93 9.01 17.28
C LEU A 66 8.60 7.58 16.84
N ILE A 67 9.18 7.06 15.75
CA ILE A 67 8.91 5.70 15.28
C ILE A 67 9.24 4.62 16.32
N ARG A 68 10.18 4.89 17.24
CA ARG A 68 10.48 4.02 18.38
C ARG A 68 9.28 3.80 19.31
N ARG A 69 8.34 4.75 19.34
CA ARG A 69 7.10 4.68 20.12
C ARG A 69 6.00 3.90 19.39
N GLY A 70 6.24 3.48 18.15
CA GLY A 70 5.28 2.77 17.32
C GLY A 70 4.95 3.50 16.02
N TYR A 71 3.97 2.97 15.29
CA TYR A 71 3.64 3.33 13.91
C TYR A 71 2.27 3.99 13.83
N THR A 72 2.18 5.13 13.13
CA THR A 72 0.88 5.77 12.87
C THR A 72 0.03 4.92 11.93
N LEU A 73 -1.30 5.16 11.88
CA LEU A 73 -2.18 4.43 10.97
C LEU A 73 -1.75 4.56 9.50
N ARG A 74 -1.29 5.76 9.10
CA ARG A 74 -0.68 5.99 7.78
C ARG A 74 0.52 5.08 7.54
N GLN A 75 1.44 4.98 8.50
CA GLN A 75 2.61 4.11 8.42
C GLN A 75 2.23 2.61 8.38
N CYS A 76 1.17 2.21 9.07
CA CYS A 76 0.62 0.86 8.99
C CYS A 76 0.09 0.55 7.57
N PHE A 77 -0.70 1.44 6.96
CA PHE A 77 -1.19 1.27 5.59
C PHE A 77 -0.07 1.29 4.53
N ARG A 78 0.97 2.10 4.75
CA ARG A 78 2.20 2.08 3.95
C ARG A 78 2.91 0.73 4.03
N LEU A 79 3.08 0.19 5.23
CA LEU A 79 3.71 -1.11 5.47
C LEU A 79 2.90 -2.22 4.79
N MET A 80 1.57 -2.21 4.95
CA MET A 80 0.65 -3.13 4.30
C MET A 80 0.83 -3.16 2.78
N THR A 81 0.85 -1.98 2.16
CA THR A 81 1.01 -1.86 0.70
C THR A 81 2.33 -2.47 0.23
N ALA A 82 3.43 -2.19 0.93
CA ALA A 82 4.73 -2.78 0.62
C ALA A 82 4.75 -4.31 0.81
N LEU A 83 4.13 -4.82 1.87
CA LEU A 83 4.03 -6.27 2.13
C LEU A 83 3.27 -7.00 1.03
N LEU A 84 2.13 -6.46 0.58
CA LEU A 84 1.34 -7.06 -0.50
C LEU A 84 2.11 -7.10 -1.83
N LEU A 85 2.89 -6.07 -2.13
CA LEU A 85 3.76 -6.05 -3.32
C LEU A 85 4.87 -7.11 -3.22
N LEU A 86 5.53 -7.23 -2.07
CA LEU A 86 6.56 -8.25 -1.84
C LEU A 86 5.98 -9.68 -1.90
N ASP A 87 4.74 -9.85 -1.43
CA ASP A 87 4.04 -11.14 -1.48
C ASP A 87 3.64 -11.52 -2.92
N ALA A 88 3.28 -10.52 -3.73
CA ALA A 88 3.13 -10.66 -5.18
C ALA A 88 4.48 -10.83 -5.94
N HIS A 89 5.55 -11.19 -5.24
CA HIS A 89 6.90 -11.43 -5.77
C HIS A 89 7.57 -10.22 -6.43
N VAL A 90 7.10 -9.00 -6.18
CA VAL A 90 7.81 -7.79 -6.62
C VAL A 90 9.07 -7.60 -5.75
N PRO A 91 10.27 -7.46 -6.33
CA PRO A 91 11.48 -7.25 -5.54
C PRO A 91 11.42 -5.98 -4.67
N PRO A 92 12.06 -5.95 -3.49
CA PRO A 92 12.03 -4.78 -2.59
C PRO A 92 12.49 -3.47 -3.25
N SER A 93 13.50 -3.55 -4.12
CA SER A 93 14.02 -2.41 -4.89
C SER A 93 13.02 -1.78 -5.86
N ILE A 94 11.90 -2.45 -6.12
CA ILE A 94 10.82 -2.00 -7.02
C ILE A 94 9.55 -1.73 -6.21
N ALA A 95 9.16 -2.67 -5.33
CA ALA A 95 7.96 -2.59 -4.51
C ALA A 95 7.93 -1.31 -3.66
N ILE A 96 9.05 -0.96 -3.03
CA ILE A 96 9.12 0.17 -2.10
C ILE A 96 9.04 1.51 -2.84
N PRO A 97 9.79 1.75 -3.95
CA PRO A 97 9.57 2.93 -4.78
C PRO A 97 8.14 3.07 -5.32
N ILE A 98 7.49 1.97 -5.73
CA ILE A 98 6.09 2.00 -6.18
C ILE A 98 5.17 2.44 -5.03
N ALA A 99 5.31 1.81 -3.86
CA ALA A 99 4.52 2.12 -2.66
C ALA A 99 4.71 3.58 -2.22
N ARG A 100 5.95 4.10 -2.26
CA ARG A 100 6.30 5.46 -1.86
C ARG A 100 5.78 6.52 -2.83
N SER A 101 5.94 6.30 -4.14
CA SER A 101 5.59 7.29 -5.16
C SER A 101 4.07 7.39 -5.37
N ASN A 102 3.33 6.32 -5.08
CA ASN A 102 1.88 6.26 -5.26
C ASN A 102 1.12 6.22 -3.92
N GLU A 103 1.77 6.61 -2.83
CA GLU A 103 1.24 6.47 -1.48
C GLU A 103 -0.15 7.12 -1.31
N LEU A 104 -0.32 8.35 -1.82
CA LEU A 104 -1.58 9.08 -1.72
C LEU A 104 -2.71 8.37 -2.47
N LEU A 105 -2.42 7.77 -3.62
CA LEU A 105 -3.37 6.99 -4.40
C LEU A 105 -3.82 5.76 -3.60
N PHE A 106 -2.87 5.02 -3.02
CA PHE A 106 -3.19 3.86 -2.17
C PHE A 106 -4.04 4.27 -0.95
N LEU A 107 -3.66 5.35 -0.25
CA LEU A 107 -4.40 5.85 0.91
C LEU A 107 -5.82 6.28 0.56
N ARG A 108 -6.04 6.94 -0.59
CA ARG A 108 -7.38 7.31 -1.07
C ARG A 108 -8.24 6.09 -1.35
N ALA A 109 -7.69 5.04 -1.98
CA ALA A 109 -8.41 3.79 -2.22
C ALA A 109 -8.79 3.09 -0.90
N ILE A 110 -7.89 3.09 0.08
CA ILE A 110 -8.14 2.56 1.43
C ILE A 110 -9.26 3.33 2.11
N VAL A 111 -9.13 4.65 2.20
CA VAL A 111 -10.10 5.51 2.88
C VAL A 111 -11.49 5.42 2.26
N SER A 112 -11.59 5.40 0.93
CA SER A 112 -12.86 5.21 0.22
C SER A 112 -13.56 3.93 0.68
N ARG A 113 -12.80 2.84 0.88
CA ARG A 113 -13.33 1.56 1.36
C ARG A 113 -13.63 1.56 2.87
N LEU A 114 -12.85 2.26 3.68
CA LEU A 114 -13.06 2.38 5.14
C LEU A 114 -14.30 3.19 5.50
N THR A 115 -14.55 4.28 4.77
CA THR A 115 -15.68 5.20 5.01
C THR A 115 -16.99 4.73 4.40
N SER A 116 -16.95 3.73 3.51
CA SER A 116 -18.14 3.16 2.91
C SER A 116 -18.84 2.15 3.85
N GLU A 117 -20.11 2.40 4.13
CA GLU A 117 -20.99 1.49 4.89
C GLU A 117 -21.40 0.26 4.09
N LYS A 118 -21.36 0.34 2.75
CA LYS A 118 -21.80 -0.75 1.87
C LYS A 118 -20.85 -1.95 1.98
N PRO A 119 -21.32 -3.19 1.74
CA PRO A 119 -20.41 -4.31 1.53
C PRO A 119 -19.49 -4.05 0.33
N SER A 120 -18.40 -4.81 0.22
CA SER A 120 -17.54 -4.73 -0.96
C SER A 120 -18.37 -5.02 -2.23
N GLY A 121 -18.13 -4.25 -3.29
CA GLY A 121 -18.99 -4.25 -4.48
C GLY A 121 -18.27 -3.82 -5.75
N ALA A 122 -19.00 -3.80 -6.86
CA ALA A 122 -18.46 -3.52 -8.19
C ALA A 122 -17.81 -2.12 -8.31
N SER A 123 -18.25 -1.15 -7.52
CA SER A 123 -17.69 0.21 -7.51
C SER A 123 -16.43 0.37 -6.66
N ASP A 124 -15.99 -0.66 -5.93
CA ASP A 124 -14.78 -0.56 -5.12
C ASP A 124 -13.57 -0.35 -6.03
N ALA A 125 -12.71 0.61 -5.66
CA ALA A 125 -11.47 0.85 -6.36
C ALA A 125 -10.47 -0.28 -6.07
N LEU A 126 -10.03 -0.95 -7.13
CA LEU A 126 -8.86 -1.80 -7.16
C LEU A 126 -7.69 -1.02 -7.71
N VAL A 127 -6.49 -1.36 -7.26
CA VAL A 127 -5.28 -0.69 -7.71
C VAL A 127 -4.52 -1.59 -8.67
N VAL A 128 -4.28 -1.09 -9.88
CA VAL A 128 -3.51 -1.77 -10.93
C VAL A 128 -2.12 -1.17 -10.98
N VAL A 129 -1.11 -2.00 -10.73
CA VAL A 129 0.30 -1.67 -10.87
C VAL A 129 0.77 -2.16 -12.25
N LEU A 130 1.25 -1.25 -13.08
CA LEU A 130 1.82 -1.57 -14.38
C LEU A 130 3.32 -1.84 -14.20
N LEU A 131 3.74 -3.09 -14.36
CA LEU A 131 5.13 -3.46 -14.15
C LEU A 131 5.93 -3.19 -15.43
N GLY A 132 6.48 -1.97 -15.53
CA GLY A 132 7.29 -1.51 -16.67
C GLY A 132 8.59 -2.31 -16.88
N HIS A 133 9.09 -3.03 -15.87
CA HIS A 133 10.29 -3.88 -16.04
C HIS A 133 10.12 -5.04 -17.02
N LEU A 134 8.89 -5.37 -17.42
CA LEU A 134 8.64 -6.30 -18.53
C LEU A 134 8.39 -5.58 -19.87
N TRP A 135 8.14 -4.27 -19.86
CA TRP A 135 8.02 -3.48 -21.09
C TRP A 135 9.35 -3.32 -21.80
N GLU A 136 10.46 -3.20 -21.08
CA GLU A 136 11.81 -3.15 -21.66
C GLU A 136 12.12 -4.36 -22.55
N TRP A 137 11.46 -5.50 -22.32
CA TRP A 137 11.69 -6.76 -23.04
C TRP A 137 10.70 -6.99 -24.19
N VAL A 138 9.58 -6.26 -24.23
CA VAL A 138 8.46 -6.49 -25.16
C VAL A 138 8.25 -5.33 -26.13
N ASP A 139 8.48 -4.08 -25.69
CA ASP A 139 8.35 -2.88 -26.53
C ASP A 139 9.25 -1.75 -25.99
N VAL A 140 10.47 -1.71 -26.53
CA VAL A 140 11.52 -0.74 -26.16
C VAL A 140 11.07 0.71 -26.41
N THR A 141 10.21 0.93 -27.40
CA THR A 141 9.67 2.25 -27.74
C THR A 141 8.61 2.70 -26.73
N ALA A 142 7.68 1.84 -26.34
CA ALA A 142 6.68 2.14 -25.31
C ALA A 142 7.28 2.22 -23.90
N ALA A 143 8.40 1.52 -23.63
CA ALA A 143 9.09 1.54 -22.33
C ALA A 143 9.58 2.94 -21.91
N THR A 144 9.89 3.82 -22.87
CA THR A 144 10.24 5.22 -22.56
C THR A 144 9.05 6.11 -22.21
N ALA A 145 7.82 5.68 -22.54
CA ALA A 145 6.58 6.39 -22.25
C ALA A 145 5.82 5.82 -21.03
N ALA A 146 6.07 4.58 -20.62
CA ALA A 146 5.63 4.09 -19.32
C ALA A 146 6.52 4.63 -18.21
N ASP A 147 5.93 5.40 -17.31
CA ASP A 147 6.48 5.53 -15.97
C ASP A 147 6.53 4.13 -15.32
N PRO A 148 7.70 3.59 -14.94
CA PRO A 148 7.83 2.26 -14.34
C PRO A 148 7.13 2.15 -12.98
N LEU A 149 6.66 3.27 -12.43
CA LEU A 149 5.88 3.36 -11.20
C LEU A 149 4.40 3.66 -11.46
N ARG A 150 3.91 3.56 -12.71
CA ARG A 150 2.53 3.90 -13.07
C ARG A 150 1.55 2.96 -12.36
N VAL A 151 0.78 3.54 -11.45
CA VAL A 151 -0.32 2.90 -10.73
C VAL A 151 -1.62 3.59 -11.09
N ARG A 152 -2.69 2.81 -11.27
CA ARG A 152 -4.00 3.33 -11.67
C ARG A 152 -5.14 2.65 -10.89
N PRO A 153 -6.14 3.40 -10.44
CA PRO A 153 -7.36 2.80 -9.90
C PRO A 153 -8.27 2.32 -11.03
N ILE A 154 -8.94 1.19 -10.83
CA ILE A 154 -10.10 0.74 -11.63
C ILE A 154 -11.23 0.34 -10.71
N ALA A 155 -12.47 0.39 -11.18
CA ALA A 155 -13.57 -0.22 -10.44
C ALA A 155 -13.47 -1.76 -10.53
N ARG A 156 -13.82 -2.47 -9.45
CA ARG A 156 -13.85 -3.94 -9.41
C ARG A 156 -14.72 -4.54 -10.53
N GLY A 157 -15.84 -3.90 -10.85
CA GLY A 157 -16.74 -4.33 -11.94
C GLY A 157 -16.07 -4.30 -13.32
N ASP A 158 -15.06 -3.45 -13.49
CA ASP A 158 -14.36 -3.25 -14.76
C ASP A 158 -13.18 -4.20 -14.93
N LEU A 159 -12.93 -5.12 -13.99
CA LEU A 159 -11.83 -6.10 -14.08
C LEU A 159 -11.84 -6.92 -15.37
N SER A 160 -13.04 -7.24 -15.87
CA SER A 160 -13.21 -7.97 -17.14
C SER A 160 -12.67 -7.18 -18.34
N THR A 161 -12.68 -5.85 -18.24
CA THR A 161 -12.21 -4.93 -19.26
C THR A 161 -10.77 -4.47 -19.04
N LEU A 162 -10.05 -5.06 -18.08
CA LEU A 162 -8.65 -4.69 -17.79
C LEU A 162 -7.79 -4.65 -19.05
N TRP A 163 -7.99 -5.59 -19.97
CA TRP A 163 -7.26 -5.71 -21.25
C TRP A 163 -7.87 -4.93 -22.42
N ALA A 164 -9.00 -4.27 -22.22
CA ALA A 164 -9.56 -3.38 -23.21
C ALA A 164 -8.71 -2.11 -23.37
N SER A 165 -8.69 -1.54 -24.57
CA SER A 165 -7.97 -0.30 -24.88
C SER A 165 -8.50 0.91 -24.10
N ASP A 166 -9.73 0.81 -23.57
CA ASP A 166 -10.48 1.90 -22.95
C ASP A 166 -9.84 2.44 -21.66
N HIS A 167 -9.01 1.65 -20.98
CA HIS A 167 -8.38 2.04 -19.72
C HIS A 167 -6.98 2.66 -19.87
N ASP A 168 -6.47 2.80 -21.10
CA ASP A 168 -5.14 3.37 -21.38
C ASP A 168 -4.01 2.74 -20.52
N PHE A 169 -4.04 1.41 -20.40
CA PHE A 169 -2.97 0.63 -19.73
C PHE A 169 -1.82 0.23 -20.66
N GLY A 170 -1.87 0.62 -21.93
CA GLY A 170 -0.94 0.18 -22.96
C GLY A 170 -1.22 -1.23 -23.50
N PRO A 171 -0.63 -1.57 -24.67
CA PRO A 171 -1.00 -2.75 -25.46
C PRO A 171 -0.42 -4.09 -24.96
N ALA A 172 0.61 -4.08 -24.09
CA ALA A 172 1.26 -5.29 -23.59
C ALA A 172 1.84 -5.10 -22.18
N GLY A 173 2.08 -6.18 -21.43
CA GLY A 173 2.78 -6.18 -20.13
C GLY A 173 2.05 -6.89 -18.99
N GLN A 174 2.78 -7.24 -17.93
CA GLN A 174 2.17 -7.79 -16.71
C GLN A 174 1.50 -6.68 -15.89
N ARG A 175 0.31 -7.00 -15.39
CA ARG A 175 -0.51 -6.10 -14.57
C ARG A 175 -0.76 -6.80 -13.25
N LEU A 176 -0.35 -6.16 -12.18
CA LEU A 176 -0.62 -6.64 -10.84
C LEU A 176 -1.83 -5.88 -10.30
N VAL A 177 -2.91 -6.60 -10.04
CA VAL A 177 -4.14 -6.05 -9.47
C VAL A 177 -4.14 -6.30 -7.97
N LEU A 178 -4.34 -5.25 -7.18
CA LEU A 178 -4.35 -5.29 -5.73
C LEU A 178 -5.65 -4.70 -5.18
N ASP A 179 -6.32 -5.47 -4.32
CA ASP A 179 -7.47 -4.99 -3.53
C ASP A 179 -7.00 -4.29 -2.25
N ILE A 180 -6.31 -3.16 -2.44
CA ILE A 180 -5.73 -2.36 -1.36
C ILE A 180 -6.81 -1.81 -0.42
N GLY A 181 -7.99 -1.47 -0.96
CA GLY A 181 -9.13 -1.05 -0.16
C GLY A 181 -9.64 -2.15 0.76
N GLY A 182 -9.85 -3.35 0.23
CA GLY A 182 -10.28 -4.51 1.01
C GLY A 182 -9.26 -4.92 2.06
N ALA A 183 -7.96 -4.94 1.71
CA ALA A 183 -6.89 -5.23 2.66
C ALA A 183 -6.82 -4.18 3.78
N GLY A 184 -6.96 -2.89 3.44
CA GLY A 184 -7.01 -1.81 4.41
C GLY A 184 -8.19 -1.94 5.38
N ARG A 185 -9.37 -2.33 4.87
CA ARG A 185 -10.55 -2.60 5.70
C ARG A 185 -10.33 -3.79 6.64
N THR A 186 -9.73 -4.87 6.15
CA THR A 186 -9.38 -6.03 6.99
C THR A 186 -8.43 -5.62 8.12
N MET A 187 -7.36 -4.90 7.80
CA MET A 187 -6.39 -4.42 8.79
C MET A 187 -7.04 -3.50 9.83
N TRP A 188 -7.87 -2.53 9.40
CA TRP A 188 -8.54 -1.60 10.30
C TRP A 188 -9.48 -2.32 11.28
N ARG A 189 -10.30 -3.25 10.77
CA ARG A 189 -11.22 -4.01 11.63
C ARG A 189 -10.47 -4.86 12.66
N TRP A 190 -9.32 -5.43 12.28
CA TRP A 190 -8.47 -6.17 13.20
C TRP A 190 -7.91 -5.27 14.32
N LEU A 191 -7.46 -4.05 13.97
CA LEU A 191 -6.98 -3.07 14.95
C LEU A 191 -8.10 -2.69 15.95
N GLN A 192 -9.31 -2.46 15.44
CA GLN A 192 -10.49 -2.14 16.26
C GLN A 192 -10.88 -3.29 17.19
N ALA A 193 -10.98 -4.52 16.66
CA ALA A 193 -11.40 -5.69 17.44
C ALA A 193 -10.47 -5.97 18.64
N ARG A 194 -9.19 -5.61 18.55
CA ARG A 194 -8.21 -5.78 19.63
C ARG A 194 -8.02 -4.54 20.50
N GLY A 195 -8.65 -3.41 20.17
CA GLY A 195 -8.50 -2.15 20.91
C GLY A 195 -7.06 -1.61 20.94
N VAL A 196 -6.22 -2.00 19.97
CA VAL A 196 -4.79 -1.61 19.92
C VAL A 196 -4.57 -0.25 19.27
N MET A 197 -5.61 0.31 18.66
CA MET A 197 -5.62 1.67 18.10
C MET A 197 -7.02 2.28 18.25
N PRO A 198 -7.15 3.52 18.76
CA PRO A 198 -8.44 4.18 18.93
C PRO A 198 -9.02 4.66 17.59
N GLU A 199 -10.33 4.89 17.55
CA GLU A 199 -11.05 5.34 16.35
C GLU A 199 -10.58 6.72 15.85
N ASP A 200 -10.15 7.60 16.77
CA ASP A 200 -9.58 8.92 16.45
C ASP A 200 -8.38 8.84 15.50
N ALA A 201 -7.68 7.68 15.45
CA ALA A 201 -6.59 7.46 14.51
C ALA A 201 -7.04 7.49 13.04
N LEU A 202 -8.27 7.08 12.74
CA LEU A 202 -8.84 7.19 11.39
C LEU A 202 -9.14 8.65 11.06
N THR A 203 -9.70 9.41 11.99
CA THR A 203 -9.94 10.85 11.84
C THR A 203 -8.63 11.61 11.58
N ASP A 204 -7.56 11.30 12.33
CA ASP A 204 -6.24 11.87 12.12
C ASP A 204 -5.71 11.58 10.71
N LEU A 205 -5.86 10.33 10.23
CA LEU A 205 -5.45 9.94 8.88
C LEU A 205 -6.21 10.70 7.79
N LEU A 206 -7.53 10.87 7.94
CA LEU A 206 -8.35 11.63 6.99
C LEU A 206 -7.85 13.07 6.89
N ALA A 207 -7.61 13.72 8.03
CA ALA A 207 -7.08 15.08 8.08
C ALA A 207 -5.65 15.19 7.51
N GLU A 208 -4.83 14.15 7.63
CA GLU A 208 -3.51 14.09 6.98
C GLU A 208 -3.63 13.99 5.45
N ILE A 209 -4.51 13.14 4.94
CA ILE A 209 -4.71 12.95 3.49
C ILE A 209 -5.24 14.21 2.83
N GLU A 210 -6.18 14.91 3.48
CA GLU A 210 -6.68 16.19 2.98
C GLU A 210 -5.56 17.24 2.90
N ARG A 211 -4.71 17.33 3.93
CA ARG A 211 -3.55 18.24 3.94
C ARG A 211 -2.57 17.93 2.81
N VAL A 212 -2.22 16.65 2.61
CA VAL A 212 -1.29 16.23 1.53
C VAL A 212 -1.92 16.41 0.15
N SER A 213 -3.24 16.25 0.02
CA SER A 213 -3.96 16.44 -1.24
C SER A 213 -3.98 17.89 -1.73
N ALA A 214 -3.70 18.84 -0.83
CA ALA A 214 -3.52 20.25 -1.18
C ALA A 214 -2.10 20.55 -1.72
N GLU A 215 -1.16 19.60 -1.60
CA GLU A 215 0.17 19.69 -2.22
C GLU A 215 0.09 19.26 -3.69
N PRO A 216 0.83 19.92 -4.61
CA PRO A 216 0.81 19.56 -6.01
C PRO A 216 1.29 18.11 -6.22
N ASP A 217 0.65 17.39 -7.16
CA ASP A 217 0.99 16.01 -7.49
C ASP A 217 2.50 15.82 -7.73
N TYR A 218 3.01 14.64 -7.37
CA TYR A 218 4.40 14.24 -7.59
C TYR A 218 4.81 14.52 -9.04
N GLN A 219 5.75 15.44 -9.21
CA GLN A 219 6.44 15.61 -10.48
C GLN A 219 7.66 14.69 -10.50
N PRO A 220 7.78 13.77 -11.47
CA PRO A 220 8.99 12.98 -11.59
C PRO A 220 10.18 13.93 -11.72
N VAL A 221 11.24 13.63 -10.97
CA VAL A 221 12.48 14.42 -10.98
C VAL A 221 12.91 14.58 -12.43
N ARG A 222 12.84 15.82 -12.96
CA ARG A 222 13.40 16.14 -14.28
C ARG A 222 14.82 15.62 -14.27
N GLN A 223 15.10 14.63 -15.13
CA GLN A 223 16.44 14.08 -15.31
C GLN A 223 17.41 15.24 -15.31
N ARG A 224 18.37 15.24 -14.38
CA ARG A 224 19.51 16.16 -14.44
C ARG A 224 20.06 16.01 -15.85
N THR A 225 19.84 17.02 -16.69
CA THR A 225 20.42 17.13 -18.03
C THR A 225 21.88 16.80 -17.88
N LYS A 226 22.31 15.67 -18.46
CA LYS A 226 23.73 15.37 -18.65
C LYS A 226 24.30 16.58 -19.37
N ARG A 227 25.03 17.42 -18.63
CA ARG A 227 25.84 18.48 -19.24
C ARG A 227 26.79 17.76 -20.21
N ARG A 228 26.66 18.13 -21.49
CA ARG A 228 27.63 17.79 -22.53
C ARG A 228 29.00 18.30 -22.15
#